data_AF-A0A175W3I7-F1
#
_entry.id   AF-A0A175W3I7-F1
#
_cell.length_a   1.000
_cell.length_b   1.000
_cell.length_c   1.000
_cell.angle_alpha   90.00
_cell.angle_beta   90.00
_cell.angle_gamma   90.00
#
_symmetry.space_group_name_H-M   'P 1'
#
loop_
_entity.id
_entity.type
_entity.pdbx_description
1 polymer ?
#
loop_
_entity_poly.entity_id
_entity_poly.type
_entity_poly.pdbx_seq_one_letter_code
_entity_poly.pdbx_strand_id
1 'polypeptide(L)'
;MGAYVSREGCLAHYGVDIQCDTLPTNGSRVEQVGPYRRGQWPTNPDIAGIGVLGAFLAVTVASLVLSVFSLVWWWAKNVLHVKKRLREEEKAARPGAISVTAVIEILVITCSDQQIFTGGAYAITLRYVTGCQISAYHYNIVANMLLITCATHLMAITVTRNYWEHAVLGIIRVIVTSLIFLVTGMLLSNQSAAGAGFPTEIPPADHDYSDMLLNAACFQSGEGGFTSSMQQSLSTGGDFFDSRIPGWSQFLVMLFFYIAAVLMRCGRVVRAGKDKEGGGRRARFVAWTKEKYGLLYTPSAQWVLHLVYGIYLLVGVTISGWAVGTSSYYVFALRDWVDRSGWIDRSGNLNPENDPWSFGQLVPLLLMSLTLYTFIQVISEQVDARRARIRAWKRDQEAQEPAAAAATMAVAAADPYNKEATVEDPEKSAHHVPVKPVAGAVVRRSTSS
;
A
#
# COMPACT_ATOMS: atom_id res chain seq x y z
N MET A 1 17.77 -15.80 18.92
CA MET A 1 17.08 -14.79 19.76
C MET A 1 15.60 -15.11 19.76
N GLY A 2 15.00 -15.51 20.89
CA GLY A 2 13.55 -15.81 20.95
C GLY A 2 12.69 -14.56 20.70
N ALA A 3 11.40 -14.66 20.41
CA ALA A 3 10.54 -13.47 20.26
C ALA A 3 10.39 -12.65 21.56
N TYR A 4 10.72 -13.28 22.68
CA TYR A 4 10.31 -12.90 24.01
C TYR A 4 11.49 -12.32 24.77
N VAL A 5 11.24 -11.19 25.44
CA VAL A 5 12.17 -10.58 26.37
C VAL A 5 11.48 -10.58 27.73
N SER A 6 11.66 -11.66 28.48
CA SER A 6 11.19 -11.74 29.87
C SER A 6 12.19 -11.11 30.82
N ARG A 7 11.74 -10.74 32.03
CA ARG A 7 12.63 -10.30 33.12
C ARG A 7 13.80 -11.26 33.34
N GLU A 8 13.52 -12.56 33.44
CA GLU A 8 14.55 -13.59 33.60
C GLU A 8 15.51 -13.64 32.41
N GLY A 9 14.98 -13.50 31.18
CA GLY A 9 15.80 -13.41 29.97
C GLY A 9 16.69 -12.18 29.93
N CYS A 10 16.22 -11.04 30.44
CA CYS A 10 17.00 -9.82 30.55
C CYS A 10 18.16 -9.94 31.53
N LEU A 11 17.89 -10.51 32.71
CA LEU A 11 18.92 -10.75 33.70
C LEU A 11 19.94 -11.78 33.21
N ALA A 12 19.48 -12.90 32.65
CA ALA A 12 20.34 -14.00 32.22
C ALA A 12 21.20 -13.67 31.00
N HIS A 13 20.66 -12.96 30.00
CA HIS A 13 21.39 -12.69 28.75
C HIS A 13 22.08 -11.33 28.71
N TYR A 14 21.55 -10.32 29.41
CA TYR A 14 22.06 -8.96 29.34
C TYR A 14 22.57 -8.43 30.68
N GLY A 15 22.40 -9.18 31.78
CA GLY A 15 22.78 -8.70 33.11
C GLY A 15 21.95 -7.50 33.58
N VAL A 16 20.79 -7.26 32.97
CA VAL A 16 19.90 -6.14 33.31
C VAL A 16 18.83 -6.64 34.25
N ASP A 17 18.93 -6.26 35.54
CA ASP A 17 17.85 -6.47 36.49
C ASP A 17 16.77 -5.40 36.33
N ILE A 18 15.53 -5.84 36.16
CA ILE A 18 14.38 -4.98 35.90
C ILE A 18 13.52 -4.92 37.15
N GLN A 19 13.34 -3.70 37.66
CA GLN A 19 12.42 -3.44 38.78
C GLN A 19 10.99 -3.37 38.26
N CYS A 20 10.17 -4.33 38.65
CA CYS A 20 8.76 -4.44 38.25
C CYS A 20 7.79 -4.04 39.39
N ASP A 21 8.32 -3.54 40.50
CA ASP A 21 7.53 -3.24 41.69
C ASP A 21 6.91 -1.84 41.61
N THR A 22 5.72 -1.73 42.19
CA THR A 22 5.00 -0.47 42.37
C THR A 22 4.89 -0.23 43.86
N LEU A 23 5.35 0.92 44.35
CA LEU A 23 5.24 1.26 45.76
C LEU A 23 4.01 2.15 45.96
N PRO A 24 2.91 1.63 46.52
CA PRO A 24 1.79 2.46 46.91
C PRO A 24 2.19 3.32 48.11
N THR A 25 1.87 4.61 48.05
CA THR A 25 1.90 5.48 49.24
C THR A 25 0.53 5.44 49.91
N ASN A 26 0.50 5.56 51.25
CA ASN A 26 -0.70 5.54 52.10
C ASN A 26 -1.94 6.15 51.42
N GLY A 27 -2.83 5.30 50.88
CA GLY A 27 -4.09 5.71 50.26
C GLY A 27 -4.07 5.79 48.72
N SER A 28 -3.88 4.65 48.05
CA SER A 28 -4.07 4.39 46.60
C SER A 28 -3.24 5.20 45.58
N ARG A 29 -2.52 6.24 46.00
CA ARG A 29 -1.62 6.97 45.10
C ARG A 29 -0.28 6.26 45.01
N VAL A 30 0.11 5.90 43.79
CA VAL A 30 1.43 5.35 43.49
C VAL A 30 2.41 6.52 43.32
N GLU A 31 3.44 6.61 44.15
CA GLU A 31 4.48 7.65 44.03
C GLU A 31 5.70 7.18 43.22
N GLN A 32 5.89 5.86 43.12
CA GLN A 32 7.05 5.26 42.46
C GLN A 32 6.66 4.04 41.63
N VAL A 33 7.16 4.01 40.39
CA VAL A 33 6.91 2.97 39.39
C VAL A 33 8.25 2.43 38.92
N GLY A 34 8.61 1.23 39.37
CA GLY A 34 9.97 0.72 39.24
C GLY A 34 10.97 1.70 39.86
N PRO A 35 12.00 2.17 39.13
CA PRO A 35 12.99 3.11 39.65
C PRO A 35 12.54 4.59 39.57
N TYR A 36 11.38 4.89 38.97
CA TYR A 36 11.02 6.26 38.60
C TYR A 36 9.96 6.85 39.55
N ARG A 37 10.18 8.11 39.95
CA ARG A 37 9.15 8.93 40.63
C ARG A 37 8.39 9.76 39.61
N ARG A 38 7.27 10.34 40.04
CA ARG A 38 6.48 11.26 39.22
C ARG A 38 7.36 12.42 38.72
N GLY A 39 7.30 12.71 37.42
CA GLY A 39 8.12 13.71 36.74
C GLY A 39 9.56 13.29 36.45
N GLN A 40 9.91 12.00 36.64
CA GLN A 40 11.25 11.45 36.35
C GLN A 40 11.21 10.26 35.40
N TRP A 41 10.05 9.96 34.82
CA TRP A 41 9.90 8.83 33.92
C TRP A 41 10.52 9.14 32.55
N PRO A 42 11.41 8.29 32.03
CA PRO A 42 12.20 8.60 30.85
C PRO A 42 11.35 8.64 29.59
N THR A 43 11.52 9.69 28.80
CA THR A 43 10.91 9.81 27.48
C THR A 43 11.76 9.13 26.41
N ASN A 44 11.11 8.66 25.34
CA ASN A 44 11.82 8.16 24.17
C ASN A 44 11.28 8.82 22.89
N PRO A 45 11.75 10.04 22.57
CA PRO A 45 11.30 10.78 21.39
C PRO A 45 11.58 10.04 20.07
N ASP A 46 12.53 9.12 20.02
CA ASP A 46 12.83 8.37 18.79
C ASP A 46 11.81 7.23 18.54
N ILE A 47 11.08 6.83 19.57
CA ILE A 47 10.01 5.83 19.48
C ILE A 47 8.63 6.48 19.43
N ALA A 48 8.32 7.32 20.42
CA ALA A 48 7.00 7.90 20.59
C ALA A 48 6.90 9.33 20.05
N GLY A 49 7.99 9.92 19.55
CA GLY A 49 8.01 11.31 19.12
C GLY A 49 6.95 11.69 18.10
N ILE A 50 6.40 12.88 18.25
CA ILE A 50 5.33 13.39 17.37
C ILE A 50 5.77 13.49 15.91
N GLY A 51 7.04 13.77 15.65
CA GLY A 51 7.61 13.83 14.30
C GLY A 51 7.67 12.45 13.63
N VAL A 52 8.09 11.42 14.38
CA VAL A 52 8.05 10.00 13.93
C VAL A 52 6.62 9.63 13.56
N LEU A 53 5.68 9.84 14.48
CA LEU A 53 4.28 9.45 14.29
C LEU A 53 3.63 10.22 13.16
N GLY A 54 3.85 11.53 13.11
CA GLY A 54 3.40 12.40 12.02
C GLY A 54 3.90 11.92 10.67
N ALA A 55 5.19 11.57 10.56
CA ALA A 55 5.76 11.08 9.31
C ALA A 55 5.13 9.75 8.88
N PHE A 56 5.02 8.82 9.82
CA PHE A 56 4.48 7.49 9.58
C PHE A 56 3.01 7.55 9.12
N LEU A 57 2.22 8.38 9.80
CA LEU A 57 0.82 8.59 9.49
C LEU A 57 0.63 9.35 8.18
N ALA A 58 1.43 10.37 7.91
CA ALA A 58 1.34 11.12 6.66
C ALA A 58 1.56 10.22 5.43
N VAL A 59 2.61 9.37 5.44
CA VAL A 59 2.88 8.41 4.36
C VAL A 59 1.73 7.41 4.21
N THR A 60 1.19 6.92 5.33
CA THR A 60 0.09 5.95 5.32
C THR A 60 -1.21 6.55 4.83
N VAL A 61 -1.57 7.76 5.29
CA VAL A 61 -2.76 8.49 4.85
C VAL A 61 -2.65 8.84 3.38
N ALA A 62 -1.49 9.28 2.89
CA ALA A 62 -1.26 9.48 1.47
C ALA A 62 -1.49 8.19 0.66
N SER A 63 -0.95 7.06 1.13
CA SER A 63 -1.17 5.74 0.51
C SER A 63 -2.66 5.34 0.50
N LEU A 64 -3.38 5.60 1.60
CA LEU A 64 -4.82 5.33 1.72
C LEU A 64 -5.64 6.19 0.75
N VAL A 65 -5.37 7.50 0.70
CA VAL A 65 -6.04 8.45 -0.21
C VAL A 65 -5.80 8.05 -1.67
N LEU A 66 -4.55 7.76 -2.04
CA LEU A 66 -4.20 7.27 -3.38
C LEU A 66 -4.87 5.93 -3.71
N SER A 67 -4.99 5.04 -2.74
CA SER A 67 -5.69 3.76 -2.88
C SER A 67 -7.18 3.93 -3.11
N VAL A 68 -7.83 4.85 -2.39
CA VAL A 68 -9.24 5.23 -2.61
C VAL A 68 -9.43 5.82 -4.00
N PHE A 69 -8.57 6.75 -4.43
CA PHE A 69 -8.63 7.30 -5.79
C PHE A 69 -8.45 6.20 -6.86
N SER A 70 -7.53 5.26 -6.66
CA SER A 70 -7.34 4.13 -7.57
C SER A 70 -8.56 3.23 -7.66
N LEU A 71 -9.21 2.95 -6.51
CA LEU A 71 -10.44 2.18 -6.42
C LEU A 71 -11.60 2.87 -7.15
N VAL A 72 -11.85 4.14 -6.85
CA VAL A 72 -12.90 4.95 -7.52
C VAL A 72 -12.66 5.01 -9.02
N TRP A 73 -11.42 5.24 -9.43
CA TRP A 73 -11.05 5.25 -10.84
C TRP A 73 -11.25 3.88 -11.52
N TRP A 74 -10.92 2.78 -10.83
CA TRP A 74 -11.17 1.43 -11.32
C TRP A 74 -12.67 1.16 -11.46
N TRP A 75 -13.49 1.58 -10.50
CA TRP A 75 -14.94 1.40 -10.51
C TRP A 75 -15.58 2.20 -11.65
N ALA A 76 -15.22 3.48 -11.79
CA ALA A 76 -15.67 4.34 -12.88
C ALA A 76 -15.32 3.78 -14.27
N LYS A 77 -14.12 3.22 -14.42
CA LYS A 77 -13.67 2.65 -15.70
C LYS A 77 -14.37 1.34 -16.05
N ASN A 78 -14.46 0.40 -15.10
CA ASN A 78 -14.87 -0.98 -15.40
C ASN A 78 -16.35 -1.24 -15.16
N VAL A 79 -16.96 -0.56 -14.17
CA VAL A 79 -18.37 -0.76 -13.80
C VAL A 79 -19.26 0.30 -14.47
N LEU A 80 -18.91 1.58 -14.37
CA LEU A 80 -19.70 2.68 -14.95
C LEU A 80 -19.43 2.92 -16.45
N HIS A 81 -18.49 2.17 -17.05
CA HIS A 81 -18.14 2.28 -18.46
C HIS A 81 -17.81 3.70 -18.98
N VAL A 82 -17.30 4.61 -18.12
CA VAL A 82 -17.02 6.02 -18.47
C VAL A 82 -16.12 6.14 -19.72
N LYS A 83 -15.21 5.17 -19.94
CA LYS A 83 -14.32 5.16 -21.11
C LYS A 83 -14.96 4.77 -22.44
N LYS A 84 -16.15 4.17 -22.47
CA LYS A 84 -16.86 3.89 -23.74
C LYS A 84 -17.36 5.17 -24.42
N ARG A 85 -17.41 6.30 -23.71
CA ARG A 85 -17.86 7.58 -24.27
C ARG A 85 -16.81 8.30 -25.12
N LEU A 86 -15.52 8.03 -24.91
CA LEU A 86 -14.45 8.60 -25.74
C LEU A 86 -14.30 7.75 -27.00
N ARG A 87 -14.56 8.35 -28.18
CA ARG A 87 -14.49 7.70 -29.49
C ARG A 87 -13.10 7.07 -29.67
N GLU A 88 -13.00 5.87 -30.22
CA GLU A 88 -11.69 5.21 -30.44
C GLU A 88 -10.73 6.09 -31.27
N GLU A 89 -11.28 6.92 -32.16
CA GLU A 89 -10.54 7.97 -32.88
C GLU A 89 -9.88 8.99 -31.94
N GLU A 90 -10.56 9.46 -30.89
CA GLU A 90 -9.97 10.38 -29.90
C GLU A 90 -8.90 9.70 -29.04
N LYS A 91 -9.03 8.39 -28.79
CA LYS A 91 -7.99 7.61 -28.10
C LYS A 91 -6.76 7.46 -28.97
N ALA A 92 -6.93 7.19 -30.27
CA ALA A 92 -5.84 7.14 -31.24
C ALA A 92 -5.19 8.52 -31.43
N ALA A 93 -5.98 9.59 -31.40
CA ALA A 93 -5.52 10.98 -31.51
C ALA A 93 -4.88 11.54 -30.22
N ARG A 94 -4.92 10.82 -29.09
CA ARG A 94 -4.18 11.18 -27.86
C ARG A 94 -2.99 10.26 -27.59
N PRO A 95 -1.98 10.19 -28.49
CA PRO A 95 -0.72 9.54 -28.16
C PRO A 95 -0.10 10.28 -26.97
N GLY A 96 -0.05 9.62 -25.82
CA GLY A 96 0.63 10.15 -24.62
C GLY A 96 -0.28 10.68 -23.51
N ALA A 97 -1.52 10.22 -23.39
CA ALA A 97 -2.24 10.37 -22.12
C ALA A 97 -1.45 9.69 -21.00
N ILE A 98 -1.01 10.47 -20.01
CA ILE A 98 -0.31 9.98 -18.82
C ILE A 98 -1.22 8.95 -18.15
N SER A 99 -0.68 7.76 -17.87
CA SER A 99 -1.43 6.74 -17.15
C SER A 99 -1.50 7.14 -15.69
N VAL A 100 -2.53 7.90 -15.32
CA VAL A 100 -2.79 8.31 -13.92
C VAL A 100 -2.74 7.10 -12.99
N THR A 101 -3.27 5.96 -13.44
CA THR A 101 -3.18 4.70 -12.68
C THR A 101 -1.74 4.25 -12.45
N ALA A 102 -0.85 4.35 -13.43
CA ALA A 102 0.55 3.98 -13.24
C ALA A 102 1.26 4.89 -12.23
N VAL A 103 1.01 6.20 -12.31
CA VAL A 103 1.57 7.17 -11.34
C VAL A 103 1.09 6.85 -9.93
N ILE A 104 -0.22 6.65 -9.73
CA ILE A 104 -0.79 6.28 -8.43
C ILE A 104 -0.21 4.96 -7.92
N GLU A 105 -0.10 3.94 -8.79
CA GLU A 105 0.46 2.64 -8.40
C GLU A 105 1.93 2.77 -7.96
N ILE A 106 2.75 3.53 -8.67
CA ILE A 106 4.15 3.77 -8.28
C ILE A 106 4.22 4.47 -6.93
N LEU A 107 3.42 5.52 -6.71
CA LEU A 107 3.41 6.25 -5.44
C LEU A 107 3.00 5.40 -4.26
N VAL A 108 1.95 4.59 -4.39
CA VAL A 108 1.51 3.67 -3.35
C VAL A 108 2.61 2.65 -3.02
N ILE A 109 3.32 2.16 -4.04
CA ILE A 109 4.48 1.28 -3.85
C ILE A 109 5.61 2.01 -3.11
N THR A 110 5.94 3.25 -3.48
CA THR A 110 6.96 4.04 -2.80
C THR A 110 6.61 4.32 -1.34
N CYS A 111 5.37 4.70 -1.03
CA CYS A 111 4.90 4.85 0.35
C CYS A 111 5.05 3.55 1.15
N SER A 112 4.71 2.42 0.53
CA SER A 112 4.94 1.10 1.12
C SER A 112 6.43 0.82 1.33
N ASP A 113 7.31 1.09 0.37
CA ASP A 113 8.74 0.85 0.53
C ASP A 113 9.34 1.66 1.69
N GLN A 114 8.90 2.91 1.88
CA GLN A 114 9.31 3.71 3.05
C GLN A 114 8.89 3.07 4.37
N GLN A 115 7.64 2.60 4.42
CA GLN A 115 7.08 1.90 5.57
C GLN A 115 7.82 0.59 5.89
N ILE A 116 8.37 -0.10 4.87
CA ILE A 116 9.23 -1.27 5.09
C ILE A 116 10.48 -0.88 5.87
N PHE A 117 11.16 0.19 5.45
CA PHE A 117 12.41 0.61 6.09
C PHE A 117 12.17 1.19 7.49
N THR A 118 11.14 2.02 7.67
CA THR A 118 10.83 2.61 8.97
C THR A 118 10.27 1.57 9.94
N GLY A 119 9.28 0.77 9.53
CA GLY A 119 8.73 -0.32 10.33
C GLY A 119 9.79 -1.39 10.64
N GLY A 120 10.63 -1.73 9.66
CA GLY A 120 11.76 -2.65 9.85
C GLY A 120 12.77 -2.12 10.89
N ALA A 121 13.11 -0.83 10.84
CA ALA A 121 13.96 -0.20 11.85
C ALA A 121 13.34 -0.28 13.25
N TYR A 122 12.04 0.00 13.41
CA TYR A 122 11.35 -0.15 14.70
C TYR A 122 11.36 -1.58 15.22
N ALA A 123 11.06 -2.55 14.36
CA ALA A 123 11.10 -3.97 14.70
C ALA A 123 12.50 -4.40 15.18
N ILE A 124 13.55 -3.97 14.48
CA ILE A 124 14.95 -4.27 14.84
C ILE A 124 15.35 -3.56 16.15
N THR A 125 15.06 -2.27 16.28
CA THR A 125 15.39 -1.48 17.48
C THR A 125 14.72 -2.06 18.71
N LEU A 126 13.43 -2.39 18.64
CA LEU A 126 12.72 -3.02 19.74
C LEU A 126 13.33 -4.37 20.10
N ARG A 127 13.72 -5.20 19.11
CA ARG A 127 14.26 -6.53 19.39
C ARG A 127 15.68 -6.50 19.93
N TYR A 128 16.57 -5.68 19.38
CA TYR A 128 18.01 -5.78 19.60
C TYR A 128 18.60 -4.65 20.44
N VAL A 129 17.95 -3.49 20.50
CA VAL A 129 18.51 -2.30 21.15
C VAL A 129 17.80 -2.03 22.47
N THR A 130 16.46 -2.00 22.47
CA THR A 130 15.69 -1.52 23.63
C THR A 130 14.86 -2.59 24.34
N GLY A 131 14.94 -3.86 23.92
CA GLY A 131 14.01 -4.91 24.36
C GLY A 131 13.82 -5.07 25.88
N CYS A 132 14.89 -4.90 26.68
CA CYS A 132 14.82 -5.02 28.15
C CYS A 132 14.43 -3.73 28.88
N GLN A 133 14.59 -2.57 28.24
CA GLN A 133 14.39 -1.25 28.87
C GLN A 133 13.18 -0.49 28.31
N ILE A 134 12.54 -1.02 27.27
CA ILE A 134 11.36 -0.41 26.69
C ILE A 134 10.17 -0.53 27.66
N SER A 135 9.50 0.59 27.93
CA SER A 135 8.26 0.57 28.71
C SER A 135 7.12 -0.08 27.92
N ALA A 136 6.12 -0.59 28.63
CA ALA A 136 4.92 -1.14 27.99
C ALA A 136 4.17 -0.09 27.15
N TYR A 137 4.18 1.18 27.55
CA TYR A 137 3.72 2.31 26.73
C TYR A 137 4.43 2.39 25.38
N HIS A 138 5.77 2.45 25.37
CA HIS A 138 6.55 2.56 24.13
C HIS A 138 6.37 1.30 23.27
N TYR A 139 6.27 0.13 23.91
CA TYR A 139 5.97 -1.12 23.25
C TYR A 139 4.61 -1.10 22.53
N ASN A 140 3.56 -0.61 23.21
CA ASN A 140 2.22 -0.46 22.64
C ASN A 140 2.21 0.50 21.44
N ILE A 141 2.95 1.61 21.52
CA ILE A 141 3.10 2.53 20.38
C ILE A 141 3.75 1.83 19.20
N VAL A 142 4.90 1.16 19.40
CA VAL A 142 5.61 0.46 18.31
C VAL A 142 4.75 -0.64 17.70
N ALA A 143 4.06 -1.44 18.52
CA ALA A 143 3.18 -2.51 18.02
C ALA A 143 2.06 -1.95 17.11
N ASN A 144 1.43 -0.85 17.51
CA ASN A 144 0.40 -0.19 16.70
C ASN A 144 0.98 0.50 15.46
N MET A 145 2.18 1.08 15.52
CA MET A 145 2.87 1.57 14.33
C MET A 145 3.16 0.44 13.34
N LEU A 146 3.62 -0.72 13.81
CA LEU A 146 3.85 -1.87 12.94
C LEU A 146 2.55 -2.41 12.33
N LEU A 147 1.40 -2.30 13.03
CA LEU A 147 0.09 -2.57 12.43
C LEU A 147 -0.25 -1.60 11.30
N ILE A 148 0.05 -0.31 11.47
CA ILE A 148 -0.12 0.72 10.42
C ILE A 148 0.80 0.41 9.21
N THR A 149 2.02 -0.05 9.43
CA THR A 149 2.92 -0.55 8.37
C THR A 149 2.31 -1.73 7.62
N CYS A 150 1.82 -2.74 8.36
CA CYS A 150 1.15 -3.91 7.78
C CYS A 150 -0.04 -3.52 6.91
N ALA A 151 -0.88 -2.59 7.40
CA ALA A 151 -2.00 -2.03 6.64
C ALA A 151 -1.53 -1.31 5.36
N THR A 152 -0.44 -0.55 5.42
CA THR A 152 0.12 0.14 4.25
C THR A 152 0.59 -0.83 3.17
N HIS A 153 1.26 -1.91 3.56
CA HIS A 153 1.67 -2.95 2.60
C HIS A 153 0.47 -3.70 2.02
N LEU A 154 -0.55 -3.96 2.84
CA LEU A 154 -1.79 -4.59 2.41
C LEU A 154 -2.47 -3.75 1.33
N MET A 155 -2.58 -2.43 1.52
CA MET A 155 -3.08 -1.51 0.50
C MET A 155 -2.25 -1.59 -0.79
N ALA A 156 -0.92 -1.55 -0.66
CA ALA A 156 -0.05 -1.56 -1.82
C ALA A 156 -0.20 -2.82 -2.66
N ILE A 157 -0.15 -4.02 -2.07
CA ILE A 157 -0.31 -5.27 -2.83
C ILE A 157 -1.73 -5.47 -3.36
N THR A 158 -2.74 -4.93 -2.67
CA THR A 158 -4.15 -5.01 -3.07
C THR A 158 -4.41 -4.14 -4.30
N VAL A 159 -3.99 -2.87 -4.27
CA VAL A 159 -4.34 -1.88 -5.31
C VAL A 159 -3.46 -1.98 -6.55
N THR A 160 -2.16 -2.25 -6.39
CA THR A 160 -1.20 -2.12 -7.50
C THR A 160 -1.31 -3.28 -8.49
N ARG A 161 -1.57 -3.00 -9.78
CA ARG A 161 -1.73 -4.06 -10.80
C ARG A 161 -0.39 -4.67 -11.18
N ASN A 162 0.62 -3.82 -11.29
CA ASN A 162 1.95 -4.16 -11.78
C ASN A 162 2.97 -4.41 -10.66
N TYR A 163 2.53 -4.89 -9.50
CA TYR A 163 3.42 -5.18 -8.35
C TYR A 163 4.63 -6.07 -8.72
N TRP A 164 4.45 -6.95 -9.71
CA TRP A 164 5.45 -7.91 -10.18
C TRP A 164 6.10 -7.53 -11.52
N GLU A 165 6.04 -6.26 -11.91
CA GLU A 165 6.72 -5.78 -13.13
C GLU A 165 8.22 -6.10 -13.10
N HIS A 166 8.83 -5.94 -11.92
CA HIS A 166 10.18 -6.41 -11.63
C HIS A 166 10.11 -7.57 -10.64
N ALA A 167 10.08 -8.80 -11.15
CA ALA A 167 9.82 -10.00 -10.34
C ALA A 167 10.74 -10.11 -9.11
N VAL A 168 12.04 -9.87 -9.26
CA VAL A 168 13.02 -9.91 -8.15
C VAL A 168 12.66 -8.91 -7.05
N LEU A 169 12.34 -7.67 -7.41
CA LEU A 169 11.95 -6.63 -6.46
C LEU A 169 10.61 -6.98 -5.78
N GLY A 170 9.66 -7.52 -6.54
CA GLY A 170 8.41 -8.04 -6.00
C GLY A 170 8.61 -9.17 -4.98
N ILE A 171 9.52 -10.13 -5.25
CA ILE A 171 9.86 -11.21 -4.32
C ILE A 171 10.44 -10.63 -3.04
N ILE A 172 11.43 -9.73 -3.15
CA ILE A 172 12.08 -9.11 -1.98
C ILE A 172 11.05 -8.40 -1.12
N ARG A 173 10.16 -7.59 -1.71
CA ARG A 173 9.11 -6.90 -0.97
C ARG A 173 8.17 -7.87 -0.25
N VAL A 174 7.71 -8.93 -0.92
CA VAL A 174 6.84 -9.94 -0.28
C VAL A 174 7.55 -10.61 0.89
N ILE A 175 8.83 -10.97 0.75
CA ILE A 175 9.61 -11.58 1.84
C ILE A 175 9.73 -10.61 3.02
N VAL A 176 10.18 -9.38 2.79
CA VAL A 176 10.40 -8.40 3.87
C VAL A 176 9.08 -8.01 4.53
N THR A 177 8.03 -7.75 3.77
CA THR A 177 6.69 -7.50 4.31
C THR A 177 6.18 -8.70 5.12
N SER A 178 6.38 -9.94 4.65
CA SER A 178 5.98 -11.13 5.41
C SER A 178 6.73 -11.25 6.73
N LEU A 179 8.02 -10.89 6.76
CA LEU A 179 8.80 -10.82 8.00
C LEU A 179 8.27 -9.73 8.94
N ILE A 180 7.87 -8.57 8.42
CA ILE A 180 7.23 -7.52 9.23
C ILE A 180 5.91 -8.03 9.82
N PHE A 181 5.03 -8.67 9.03
CA PHE A 181 3.80 -9.29 9.55
C PHE A 181 4.09 -10.33 10.64
N LEU A 182 5.12 -11.17 10.46
CA LEU A 182 5.52 -12.15 11.45
C LEU A 182 5.97 -11.47 12.75
N VAL A 183 6.83 -10.45 12.66
CA VAL A 183 7.31 -9.72 13.84
C VAL A 183 6.16 -9.00 14.53
N THR A 184 5.28 -8.32 13.80
CA THR A 184 4.07 -7.68 14.37
C THR A 184 3.20 -8.70 15.10
N GLY A 185 2.96 -9.87 14.50
CA GLY A 185 2.21 -10.95 15.13
C GLY A 185 2.88 -11.48 16.39
N MET A 186 4.20 -11.64 16.37
CA MET A 186 4.98 -12.02 17.56
C MET A 186 4.82 -10.96 18.66
N LEU A 187 5.00 -9.67 18.34
CA LEU A 187 4.87 -8.59 19.32
C LEU A 187 3.48 -8.51 19.95
N LEU A 188 2.42 -8.63 19.16
CA LEU A 188 1.06 -8.66 19.68
C LEU A 188 0.79 -9.93 20.49
N SER A 189 1.32 -11.10 20.07
CA SER A 189 1.18 -12.33 20.85
C SER A 189 1.87 -12.25 22.21
N ASN A 190 2.96 -11.49 22.33
CA ASN A 190 3.64 -11.28 23.61
C ASN A 190 2.79 -10.48 24.62
N GLN A 191 1.78 -9.73 24.15
CA GLN A 191 0.83 -9.03 25.00
C GLN A 191 -0.25 -9.97 25.57
N SER A 192 -0.35 -11.20 25.06
CA SER A 192 -1.34 -12.22 25.49
C SER A 192 -0.99 -12.94 26.80
N ALA A 193 0.12 -12.60 27.44
CA ALA A 193 0.66 -13.38 28.56
C ALA A 193 -0.38 -13.58 29.68
N ALA A 194 -0.57 -14.84 30.08
CA ALA A 194 -1.62 -15.30 31.00
C ALA A 194 -1.51 -14.78 32.45
N GLY A 195 -0.46 -14.00 32.77
CA GLY A 195 -0.19 -13.47 34.11
C GLY A 195 -0.97 -12.19 34.42
N ALA A 196 -0.26 -11.14 34.86
CA ALA A 196 -0.83 -9.84 35.23
C ALA A 196 -1.61 -9.12 34.10
N GLY A 197 -1.60 -9.67 32.88
CA GLY A 197 -2.09 -9.01 31.67
C GLY A 197 -1.10 -7.95 31.22
N PHE A 198 -0.79 -7.92 29.93
CA PHE A 198 -0.04 -6.78 29.40
C PHE A 198 -0.94 -5.54 29.44
N PRO A 199 -0.50 -4.39 29.98
CA PRO A 199 -1.34 -3.21 30.10
C PRO A 199 -1.53 -2.58 28.72
N THR A 200 -2.61 -2.94 28.06
CA THR A 200 -2.96 -2.44 26.72
C THR A 200 -4.16 -1.48 26.74
N GLU A 201 -4.91 -1.41 27.83
CA GLU A 201 -6.05 -0.48 27.93
C GLU A 201 -5.57 0.97 28.11
N ILE A 202 -6.23 1.91 27.44
CA ILE A 202 -5.98 3.35 27.66
C ILE A 202 -6.53 3.67 29.04
N PRO A 203 -5.73 4.17 30.00
CA PRO A 203 -6.21 4.35 31.34
C PRO A 203 -7.23 5.50 31.40
N PRO A 204 -8.17 5.44 32.34
CA PRO A 204 -9.10 6.54 32.60
C PRO A 204 -8.36 7.86 32.86
N ALA A 205 -8.98 8.98 32.47
CA ALA A 205 -8.38 10.31 32.59
C ALA A 205 -8.18 10.77 34.06
N ASP A 206 -8.89 10.16 35.01
CA ASP A 206 -8.79 10.37 36.45
C ASP A 206 -7.71 9.50 37.12
N HIS A 207 -7.19 8.51 36.41
CA HIS A 207 -6.09 7.69 36.89
C HIS A 207 -4.76 8.32 36.49
N ASP A 208 -4.06 8.83 37.50
CA ASP A 208 -2.71 9.34 37.36
C ASP A 208 -1.68 8.21 37.13
N TYR A 209 -2.02 6.94 37.39
CA TYR A 209 -1.10 5.80 37.35
C TYR A 209 -1.60 4.70 36.41
N SER A 210 -0.65 4.04 35.75
CA SER A 210 -0.90 2.81 35.01
C SER A 210 0.37 1.95 34.95
N ASP A 211 0.17 0.64 34.99
CA ASP A 211 1.20 -0.38 34.80
C ASP A 211 1.96 -0.24 33.47
N MET A 212 1.41 0.49 32.48
CA MET A 212 2.09 0.72 31.21
C MET A 212 3.39 1.54 31.30
N LEU A 213 3.60 2.23 32.43
CA LEU A 213 4.83 2.96 32.72
C LEU A 213 5.98 2.03 33.13
N LEU A 214 5.69 0.79 33.54
CA LEU A 214 6.70 -0.24 33.80
C LEU A 214 7.31 -0.78 32.51
N ASN A 215 8.47 -1.44 32.64
CA ASN A 215 9.14 -2.10 31.51
C ASN A 215 8.27 -3.23 30.95
N ALA A 216 8.19 -3.33 29.62
CA ALA A 216 7.39 -4.35 28.93
C ALA A 216 7.78 -5.78 29.34
N ALA A 217 9.07 -6.00 29.63
CA ALA A 217 9.61 -7.28 30.09
C ALA A 217 9.04 -7.77 31.44
N CYS A 218 8.40 -6.88 32.22
CA CYS A 218 7.69 -7.25 33.45
C CYS A 218 6.41 -8.06 33.17
N PHE A 219 5.82 -7.90 31.98
CA PHE A 219 4.55 -8.54 31.61
C PHE A 219 4.74 -9.69 30.61
N GLN A 220 5.89 -9.77 29.95
CA GLN A 220 6.17 -10.80 28.96
C GLN A 220 6.64 -12.09 29.64
N SER A 221 5.85 -13.15 29.48
CA SER A 221 6.30 -14.52 29.81
C SER A 221 7.08 -15.09 28.62
N GLY A 222 8.15 -15.84 28.91
CA GLY A 222 8.93 -16.53 27.87
C GLY A 222 8.18 -17.68 27.17
N GLU A 223 6.99 -18.05 27.68
CA GLU A 223 6.24 -19.24 27.28
C GLU A 223 5.13 -18.96 26.24
N GLY A 224 4.74 -17.69 26.04
CA GLY A 224 3.59 -17.32 25.20
C GLY A 224 3.86 -17.36 23.69
N GLY A 225 4.11 -18.53 23.12
CA GLY A 225 4.44 -18.70 21.69
C GLY A 225 3.40 -18.12 20.71
N PHE A 226 3.85 -17.42 19.66
CA PHE A 226 2.99 -16.96 18.55
C PHE A 226 2.08 -18.08 18.00
N THR A 227 2.60 -19.31 17.96
CA THR A 227 1.85 -20.49 17.51
C THR A 227 0.71 -20.86 18.45
N SER A 228 0.87 -20.72 19.78
CA SER A 228 -0.22 -21.01 20.72
C SER A 228 -1.31 -19.95 20.64
N SER A 229 -0.95 -18.66 20.56
CA SER A 229 -1.91 -17.57 20.36
C SER A 229 -2.67 -17.71 19.03
N MET A 230 -1.96 -18.08 17.94
CA MET A 230 -2.58 -18.35 16.64
C MET A 230 -3.51 -19.57 16.70
N GLN A 231 -3.06 -20.67 17.30
CA GLN A 231 -3.84 -21.90 17.44
C GLN A 231 -5.11 -21.66 18.27
N GLN A 232 -5.00 -20.94 19.39
CA GLN A 232 -6.14 -20.58 20.24
C GLN A 232 -7.16 -19.71 19.49
N SER A 233 -6.68 -18.73 18.72
CA SER A 233 -7.54 -17.85 17.92
C SER A 233 -8.28 -18.61 16.80
N LEU A 234 -7.62 -19.63 16.22
CA LEU A 234 -8.20 -20.47 15.17
C LEU A 234 -9.13 -21.55 15.71
N SER A 235 -8.88 -22.09 16.90
CA SER A 235 -9.68 -23.18 17.47
C SER A 235 -11.03 -22.72 18.01
N THR A 236 -11.11 -21.52 18.59
CA THR A 236 -12.31 -21.12 19.34
C THR A 236 -13.36 -20.43 18.48
N GLY A 237 -13.03 -19.95 17.27
CA GLY A 237 -13.96 -19.38 16.29
C GLY A 237 -14.67 -18.09 16.72
N GLY A 238 -15.37 -18.10 17.86
CA GLY A 238 -16.02 -16.95 18.49
C GLY A 238 -15.04 -15.94 19.08
N ASP A 239 -13.93 -16.41 19.66
CA ASP A 239 -12.91 -15.53 20.27
C ASP A 239 -12.08 -14.75 19.24
N PHE A 240 -12.31 -14.97 17.94
CA PHE A 240 -11.60 -14.27 16.87
C PHE A 240 -11.81 -12.75 16.93
N PHE A 241 -13.02 -12.31 17.28
CA PHE A 241 -13.37 -10.88 17.38
C PHE A 241 -13.31 -10.35 18.82
N ASP A 242 -13.45 -11.21 19.82
CA ASP A 242 -13.43 -10.84 21.25
C ASP A 242 -12.02 -10.98 21.87
N SER A 243 -10.98 -10.74 21.06
CA SER A 243 -9.61 -10.90 21.53
C SER A 243 -9.29 -9.87 22.61
N ARG A 244 -8.87 -10.34 23.79
CA ARG A 244 -8.41 -9.49 24.92
C ARG A 244 -7.26 -8.53 24.57
N ILE A 245 -6.55 -8.81 23.48
CA ILE A 245 -5.40 -8.01 23.02
C ILE A 245 -5.90 -6.98 22.00
N PRO A 246 -5.79 -5.68 22.29
CA PRO A 246 -6.09 -4.62 21.32
C PRO A 246 -5.27 -4.78 20.04
N GLY A 247 -5.96 -4.77 18.90
CA GLY A 247 -5.34 -4.90 17.58
C GLY A 247 -5.08 -6.33 17.10
N TRP A 248 -5.26 -7.37 17.93
CA TRP A 248 -5.02 -8.76 17.49
C TRP A 248 -6.01 -9.24 16.43
N SER A 249 -7.31 -8.99 16.63
CA SER A 249 -8.32 -9.29 15.61
C SER A 249 -8.05 -8.56 14.29
N GLN A 250 -7.62 -7.28 14.37
CA GLN A 250 -7.23 -6.47 13.20
C GLN A 250 -6.04 -7.08 12.47
N PHE A 251 -5.01 -7.49 13.22
CA PHE A 251 -3.84 -8.17 12.71
C PHE A 251 -4.21 -9.44 11.95
N LEU A 252 -5.04 -10.32 12.53
CA LEU A 252 -5.43 -11.58 11.91
C LEU A 252 -6.22 -11.35 10.61
N VAL A 253 -7.19 -10.43 10.62
CA VAL A 253 -7.95 -10.05 9.41
C VAL A 253 -7.01 -9.54 8.31
N MET A 254 -6.07 -8.66 8.67
CA MET A 254 -5.06 -8.15 7.73
C MET A 254 -4.15 -9.26 7.21
N LEU A 255 -3.70 -10.18 8.07
CA LEU A 255 -2.81 -11.28 7.71
C LEU A 255 -3.49 -12.24 6.72
N PHE A 256 -4.72 -12.66 6.98
CA PHE A 256 -5.45 -13.52 6.04
C PHE A 256 -5.70 -12.84 4.70
N PHE A 257 -6.08 -11.56 4.72
CA PHE A 257 -6.28 -10.80 3.49
C PHE A 257 -4.95 -10.57 2.74
N TYR A 258 -3.84 -10.39 3.47
CA TYR A 258 -2.49 -10.28 2.90
C TYR A 258 -2.08 -11.57 2.21
N ILE A 259 -2.25 -12.73 2.85
CA ILE A 259 -1.97 -14.04 2.25
C ILE A 259 -2.80 -14.23 0.98
N ALA A 260 -4.11 -13.94 1.05
CA ALA A 260 -4.99 -14.00 -0.12
C ALA A 260 -4.53 -13.06 -1.25
N ALA A 261 -4.10 -11.84 -0.91
CA ALA A 261 -3.57 -10.88 -1.87
C ALA A 261 -2.27 -11.38 -2.51
N VAL A 262 -1.31 -11.88 -1.74
CA VAL A 262 -0.06 -12.48 -2.25
C VAL A 262 -0.38 -13.63 -3.20
N LEU A 263 -1.24 -14.57 -2.80
CA LEU A 263 -1.62 -15.72 -3.63
C LEU A 263 -2.27 -15.30 -4.94
N MET A 264 -3.23 -14.36 -4.90
CA MET A 264 -3.86 -13.84 -6.11
C MET A 264 -2.86 -13.16 -7.05
N ARG A 265 -1.85 -12.49 -6.50
CA ARG A 265 -0.81 -11.82 -7.28
C ARG A 265 0.22 -12.79 -7.86
N CYS A 266 0.68 -13.76 -7.08
CA CYS A 266 1.50 -14.86 -7.57
C CYS A 266 0.81 -15.62 -8.71
N GLY A 267 -0.50 -15.89 -8.58
CA GLY A 267 -1.29 -16.52 -9.64
C GLY A 267 -1.33 -15.69 -10.93
N ARG A 268 -1.28 -14.35 -10.86
CA ARG A 268 -1.15 -13.49 -12.05
C ARG A 268 0.22 -13.59 -12.70
N VAL A 269 1.31 -13.65 -11.92
CA VAL A 269 2.68 -13.79 -12.46
C VAL A 269 2.84 -15.11 -13.20
N VAL A 270 2.40 -16.21 -12.58
CA VAL A 270 2.47 -17.55 -13.20
C VAL A 270 1.70 -17.56 -14.53
N ARG A 271 0.56 -16.87 -14.61
CA ARG A 271 -0.22 -16.71 -15.86
C ARG A 271 0.40 -15.74 -16.86
N ALA A 272 1.19 -14.76 -16.42
CA ALA A 272 1.82 -13.76 -17.29
C ALA A 272 3.10 -14.27 -17.97
N GLY A 273 3.57 -15.48 -17.64
CA GLY A 273 4.80 -16.07 -18.18
C GLY A 273 4.95 -15.97 -19.71
N LYS A 274 5.84 -15.04 -20.12
CA LYS A 274 6.49 -14.83 -21.43
C LYS A 274 5.60 -14.92 -22.68
N ASP A 275 4.80 -13.87 -22.92
CA ASP A 275 4.24 -13.50 -24.23
C ASP A 275 5.25 -12.65 -25.05
N LYS A 276 6.55 -13.00 -25.12
CA LYS A 276 7.48 -12.14 -25.86
C LYS A 276 7.44 -12.29 -27.38
N GLU A 277 7.08 -13.44 -27.94
CA GLU A 277 6.86 -13.59 -29.39
C GLU A 277 6.10 -14.90 -29.66
N GLY A 278 4.97 -14.87 -30.38
CA GLY A 278 4.42 -16.08 -31.05
C GLY A 278 3.37 -16.95 -30.33
N GLY A 279 2.43 -16.37 -29.57
CA GLY A 279 1.28 -17.12 -29.03
C GLY A 279 1.60 -17.80 -27.69
N GLY A 280 2.04 -17.00 -26.73
CA GLY A 280 2.56 -17.45 -25.45
C GLY A 280 1.54 -18.18 -24.58
N ARG A 281 2.05 -18.76 -23.48
CA ARG A 281 1.28 -19.62 -22.58
C ARG A 281 0.00 -18.95 -22.09
N ARG A 282 -0.01 -17.63 -21.95
CA ARG A 282 -1.21 -16.87 -21.56
C ARG A 282 -2.28 -16.93 -22.64
N ALA A 283 -1.93 -16.68 -23.90
CA ALA A 283 -2.89 -16.78 -25.00
C ALA A 283 -3.47 -18.21 -25.10
N ARG A 284 -2.61 -19.23 -24.98
CA ARG A 284 -3.05 -20.64 -24.94
C ARG A 284 -3.92 -20.95 -23.72
N PHE A 285 -3.56 -20.47 -22.54
CA PHE A 285 -4.34 -20.66 -21.32
C PHE A 285 -5.69 -19.94 -21.41
N VAL A 286 -5.73 -18.70 -21.92
CA VAL A 286 -6.97 -17.95 -22.13
C VAL A 286 -7.84 -18.63 -23.19
N ALA A 287 -7.25 -19.12 -24.29
CA ALA A 287 -7.97 -19.89 -25.30
C ALA A 287 -8.55 -21.18 -24.71
N TRP A 288 -7.72 -21.97 -23.99
CA TRP A 288 -8.12 -23.19 -23.30
C TRP A 288 -9.21 -22.93 -22.25
N THR A 289 -9.08 -21.86 -21.46
CA THR A 289 -10.08 -21.50 -20.44
C THR A 289 -11.37 -21.02 -21.11
N LYS A 290 -11.28 -20.31 -22.22
CA LYS A 290 -12.43 -19.87 -23.00
C LYS A 290 -13.16 -21.03 -23.66
N GLU A 291 -12.43 -22.02 -24.16
CA GLU A 291 -12.98 -23.24 -24.75
C GLU A 291 -13.65 -24.11 -23.68
N LYS A 292 -12.97 -24.35 -22.56
CA LYS A 292 -13.47 -25.22 -21.49
C LYS A 292 -14.57 -24.59 -20.64
N TYR A 293 -14.52 -23.27 -20.44
CA TYR A 293 -15.43 -22.52 -19.58
C TYR A 293 -16.07 -21.34 -20.30
N GLY A 294 -16.56 -21.53 -21.53
CA GLY A 294 -17.13 -20.46 -22.36
C GLY A 294 -18.17 -19.57 -21.66
N LEU A 295 -18.91 -20.12 -20.69
CA LEU A 295 -19.86 -19.38 -19.84
C LEU A 295 -19.20 -18.21 -19.08
N LEU A 296 -17.96 -18.39 -18.60
CA LEU A 296 -17.18 -17.35 -17.87
C LEU A 296 -16.76 -16.18 -18.76
N TYR A 297 -16.83 -16.34 -20.09
CA TYR A 297 -16.48 -15.30 -21.07
C TYR A 297 -17.70 -14.58 -21.63
N THR A 298 -18.90 -14.88 -21.16
CA THR A 298 -20.10 -14.09 -21.46
C THR A 298 -19.94 -12.67 -20.89
N PRO A 299 -20.50 -11.63 -21.54
CA PRO A 299 -20.38 -10.26 -21.07
C PRO A 299 -20.94 -10.08 -19.64
N SER A 300 -21.97 -10.84 -19.26
CA SER A 300 -22.50 -10.89 -17.90
C SER A 300 -21.49 -11.48 -16.92
N ALA A 301 -20.86 -12.61 -17.24
CA ALA A 301 -19.84 -13.22 -16.37
C ALA A 301 -18.60 -12.32 -16.21
N GLN A 302 -18.16 -11.63 -17.27
CA GLN A 302 -17.07 -10.65 -17.16
C GLN A 302 -17.44 -9.49 -16.25
N TRP A 303 -18.68 -9.00 -16.33
CA TRP A 303 -19.17 -7.97 -15.43
C TRP A 303 -19.19 -8.44 -13.97
N VAL A 304 -19.65 -9.67 -13.69
CA VAL A 304 -19.60 -10.27 -12.35
C VAL A 304 -18.16 -10.41 -11.87
N LEU A 305 -17.23 -10.90 -12.70
CA LEU A 305 -15.82 -11.03 -12.34
C LEU A 305 -15.18 -9.67 -12.01
N HIS A 306 -15.53 -8.63 -12.78
CA HIS A 306 -15.13 -7.27 -12.45
C HIS A 306 -15.71 -6.86 -11.11
N LEU A 307 -17.02 -7.01 -10.88
CA LEU A 307 -17.67 -6.66 -9.62
C LEU A 307 -17.02 -7.37 -8.42
N VAL A 308 -16.75 -8.67 -8.50
CA VAL A 308 -16.01 -9.44 -7.47
C VAL A 308 -14.62 -8.87 -7.23
N TYR A 309 -13.87 -8.55 -8.28
CA TYR A 309 -12.55 -7.93 -8.13
C TYR A 309 -12.65 -6.52 -7.51
N GLY A 310 -13.69 -5.76 -7.85
CA GLY A 310 -13.98 -4.46 -7.25
C GLY A 310 -14.28 -4.57 -5.75
N ILE A 311 -15.09 -5.56 -5.36
CA ILE A 311 -15.37 -5.86 -3.95
C ILE A 311 -14.08 -6.25 -3.23
N TYR A 312 -13.24 -7.10 -3.84
CA TYR A 312 -11.92 -7.43 -3.28
C TYR A 312 -11.08 -6.17 -3.01
N LEU A 313 -10.97 -5.26 -4.00
CA LEU A 313 -10.23 -4.02 -3.81
C LEU A 313 -10.84 -3.15 -2.69
N LEU A 314 -12.16 -3.03 -2.65
CA LEU A 314 -12.87 -2.29 -1.62
C LEU A 314 -12.59 -2.86 -0.23
N VAL A 315 -12.76 -4.17 -0.04
CA VAL A 315 -12.52 -4.86 1.23
C VAL A 315 -11.09 -4.63 1.71
N GLY A 316 -10.08 -4.77 0.84
CA GLY A 316 -8.68 -4.55 1.24
C GLY A 316 -8.38 -3.11 1.65
N VAL A 317 -8.94 -2.12 0.94
CA VAL A 317 -8.82 -0.69 1.31
C VAL A 317 -9.57 -0.39 2.61
N THR A 318 -10.77 -0.94 2.80
CA THR A 318 -11.58 -0.76 4.01
C THR A 318 -10.91 -1.38 5.23
N ILE A 319 -10.43 -2.62 5.15
CA ILE A 319 -9.70 -3.29 6.24
C ILE A 319 -8.48 -2.46 6.63
N SER A 320 -7.70 -1.99 5.65
CA SER A 320 -6.51 -1.21 5.92
C SER A 320 -6.84 0.15 6.53
N GLY A 321 -7.86 0.84 6.00
CA GLY A 321 -8.33 2.12 6.55
C GLY A 321 -8.86 1.99 7.98
N TRP A 322 -9.57 0.90 8.28
CA TRP A 322 -10.02 0.57 9.63
C TRP A 322 -8.84 0.39 10.59
N ALA A 323 -7.87 -0.46 10.24
CA ALA A 323 -6.68 -0.72 11.06
C ALA A 323 -5.85 0.56 11.29
N VAL A 324 -5.67 1.39 10.26
CA VAL A 324 -4.98 2.67 10.39
C VAL A 324 -5.74 3.60 11.33
N GLY A 325 -7.05 3.76 11.16
CA GLY A 325 -7.86 4.66 11.99
C GLY A 325 -7.83 4.28 13.47
N THR A 326 -8.04 3.01 13.79
CA THR A 326 -8.06 2.53 15.19
C THR A 326 -6.68 2.57 15.83
N SER A 327 -5.63 2.14 15.11
CA SER A 327 -4.26 2.15 15.64
C SER A 327 -3.78 3.58 15.88
N SER A 328 -4.09 4.51 14.96
CA SER A 328 -3.74 5.93 15.10
C SER A 328 -4.46 6.56 16.29
N TYR A 329 -5.78 6.33 16.40
CA TYR A 329 -6.57 6.81 17.53
C TYR A 329 -5.99 6.32 18.86
N TYR A 330 -5.70 5.02 18.94
CA TYR A 330 -5.11 4.39 20.13
C TYR A 330 -3.77 5.02 20.51
N VAL A 331 -2.85 5.18 19.55
CA VAL A 331 -1.53 5.79 19.79
C VAL A 331 -1.68 7.23 20.29
N PHE A 332 -2.52 8.05 19.66
CA PHE A 332 -2.71 9.45 20.11
C PHE A 332 -3.38 9.54 21.47
N ALA A 333 -4.37 8.72 21.76
CA ALA A 333 -5.02 8.68 23.07
C ALA A 333 -4.05 8.26 24.18
N LEU A 334 -3.17 7.29 23.90
CA LEU A 334 -2.15 6.85 24.84
C LEU A 334 -1.13 7.95 25.12
N ARG A 335 -0.67 8.67 24.09
CA ARG A 335 0.24 9.83 24.24
C ARG A 335 -0.37 10.95 25.06
N ASP A 336 -1.62 11.30 24.74
CA ASP A 336 -2.35 12.33 25.45
C ASP A 336 -2.56 11.97 26.94
N TRP A 337 -2.81 10.69 27.25
CA TRP A 337 -2.86 10.23 28.63
C TRP A 337 -1.50 10.37 29.34
N VAL A 338 -0.41 9.87 28.74
CA VAL A 338 0.92 9.94 29.37
C VAL A 338 1.36 11.40 29.58
N ASP A 339 1.11 12.29 28.62
CA ASP A 339 1.44 13.72 28.74
C ASP A 339 0.73 14.38 29.93
N ARG A 340 -0.54 14.04 30.15
CA ARG A 340 -1.38 14.55 31.25
C ARG A 340 -1.09 13.90 32.60
N SER A 341 -0.62 12.65 32.61
CA SER A 341 -0.35 11.87 33.84
C SER A 341 0.67 12.55 34.78
N GLY A 342 1.57 13.37 34.22
CA GLY A 342 2.63 14.05 34.96
C GLY A 342 3.81 13.15 35.35
N TRP A 343 3.91 11.94 34.78
CA TRP A 343 5.06 11.05 35.01
C TRP A 343 6.29 11.41 34.18
N ILE A 344 6.07 11.86 32.95
CA ILE A 344 7.13 12.22 32.00
C ILE A 344 8.11 13.22 32.61
N ASP A 345 9.41 12.94 32.46
CA ASP A 345 10.48 13.89 32.69
C ASP A 345 10.40 15.04 31.68
N ARG A 346 10.11 16.24 32.18
CA ARG A 346 9.91 17.46 31.38
C ARG A 346 11.16 18.32 31.43
N SER A 347 11.95 18.32 30.35
CA SER A 347 13.04 19.28 30.19
C SER A 347 12.47 20.67 29.88
N GLY A 348 12.57 21.61 30.82
CA GLY A 348 12.09 22.99 30.62
C GLY A 348 10.56 23.09 30.50
N ASN A 349 9.82 22.30 31.28
CA ASN A 349 8.34 22.21 31.29
C ASN A 349 7.69 21.67 30.00
N LEU A 350 8.47 21.25 29.01
CA LEU A 350 7.99 20.67 27.76
C LEU A 350 8.23 19.16 27.76
N ASN A 351 7.30 18.40 27.19
CA ASN A 351 7.47 16.98 26.93
C ASN A 351 8.41 16.79 25.72
N PRO A 352 9.60 16.19 25.87
CA PRO A 352 10.53 15.97 24.77
C PRO A 352 9.95 15.16 23.60
N GLU A 353 8.95 14.30 23.85
CA GLU A 353 8.29 13.55 22.78
C GLU A 353 7.39 14.44 21.89
N ASN A 354 7.05 15.64 22.34
CA ASN A 354 6.32 16.63 21.55
C ASN A 354 7.26 17.57 20.76
N ASP A 355 8.58 17.45 20.96
CA ASP A 355 9.56 18.18 20.17
C ASP A 355 9.90 17.41 18.88
N PRO A 356 9.52 17.89 17.69
CA PRO A 356 9.79 17.21 16.42
C PRO A 356 11.26 17.27 15.98
N TRP A 357 12.12 18.01 16.69
CA TRP A 357 13.49 18.29 16.26
C TRP A 357 14.54 17.28 16.74
N SER A 358 14.17 16.21 17.45
CA SER A 358 15.13 15.17 17.82
C SER A 358 15.69 14.47 16.58
N PHE A 359 16.95 14.04 16.65
CA PHE A 359 17.64 13.41 15.52
C PHE A 359 16.87 12.20 14.97
N GLY A 360 16.37 11.31 15.84
CA GLY A 360 15.59 10.15 15.41
C GLY A 360 14.24 10.50 14.79
N GLN A 361 13.66 11.66 15.10
CA GLN A 361 12.43 12.14 14.47
C GLN A 361 12.65 12.80 13.10
N LEU A 362 13.80 13.43 12.89
CA LEU A 362 14.16 14.03 11.61
C LEU A 362 14.37 12.98 10.51
N VAL A 363 14.84 11.77 10.85
CA VAL A 363 15.10 10.72 9.85
C VAL A 363 13.83 10.29 9.11
N PRO A 364 12.73 9.86 9.76
CA PRO A 364 11.46 9.58 9.07
C PRO A 364 10.91 10.77 8.30
N LEU A 365 11.03 11.99 8.85
CA LEU A 365 10.59 13.21 8.17
C LEU A 365 11.36 13.43 6.85
N LEU A 366 12.67 13.24 6.86
CA LEU A 366 13.51 13.30 5.66
C LEU A 366 13.20 12.15 4.69
N LEU A 367 12.90 10.95 5.18
CA LEU A 367 12.47 9.85 4.31
C LEU A 367 11.18 10.20 3.55
N MET A 368 10.23 10.94 4.15
CA MET A 368 9.05 11.40 3.40
C MET A 368 9.40 12.26 2.18
N SER A 369 10.47 13.06 2.26
CA SER A 369 10.95 13.86 1.13
C SER A 369 11.34 12.99 -0.07
N LEU A 370 11.76 11.73 0.15
CA LEU A 370 12.03 10.78 -0.92
C LEU A 370 10.77 10.40 -1.69
N THR A 371 9.60 10.32 -1.05
CA THR A 371 8.33 10.05 -1.76
C THR A 371 7.98 11.23 -2.64
N LEU A 372 8.16 12.45 -2.14
CA LEU A 372 7.94 13.66 -2.94
C LEU A 372 8.93 13.72 -4.12
N TYR A 373 10.20 13.37 -3.90
CA TYR A 373 11.20 13.29 -4.95
C TYR A 373 10.81 12.25 -6.01
N THR A 374 10.45 11.03 -5.61
CA THR A 374 9.98 9.99 -6.53
C THR A 374 8.73 10.42 -7.29
N PHE A 375 7.81 11.14 -6.66
CA PHE A 375 6.64 11.70 -7.35
C PHE A 375 7.03 12.66 -8.46
N ILE A 376 7.91 13.62 -8.16
CA ILE A 376 8.40 14.59 -9.13
C ILE A 376 9.14 13.87 -10.27
N GLN A 377 9.99 12.90 -9.94
CA GLN A 377 10.72 12.09 -10.93
C GLN A 377 9.76 11.36 -11.86
N VAL A 378 8.76 10.66 -11.31
CA VAL A 378 7.76 9.92 -12.10
C VAL A 378 6.97 10.87 -13.00
N ILE A 379 6.58 12.05 -12.51
CA ILE A 379 5.92 13.06 -13.35
C ILE A 379 6.86 13.50 -14.48
N SER A 380 8.13 13.80 -14.17
CA SER A 380 9.12 14.22 -15.16
C SER A 380 9.29 13.17 -16.25
N GLU A 381 9.50 11.91 -15.88
CA GLU A 381 9.64 10.80 -16.83
C GLU A 381 8.39 10.61 -17.70
N GLN A 382 7.19 10.76 -17.13
CA GLN A 382 5.93 10.68 -17.89
C GLN A 382 5.78 11.87 -18.87
N VAL A 383 6.19 13.07 -18.46
CA VAL A 383 6.18 14.26 -19.32
C VAL A 383 7.18 14.11 -20.47
N ASP A 384 8.38 13.62 -20.20
CA ASP A 384 9.41 13.41 -21.21
C ASP A 384 9.04 12.28 -22.18
N ALA A 385 8.50 11.16 -21.67
CA ALA A 385 7.96 10.09 -22.50
C ALA A 385 6.82 10.59 -23.40
N ARG A 386 5.96 11.48 -22.89
CA ARG A 386 4.90 12.13 -23.68
C ARG A 386 5.48 13.02 -24.77
N ARG A 387 6.46 13.87 -24.44
CA ARG A 387 7.14 14.74 -25.42
C ARG A 387 7.80 13.92 -26.52
N ALA A 388 8.47 12.81 -26.16
CA ALA A 388 9.09 11.90 -27.12
C ALA A 388 8.07 11.28 -28.08
N ARG A 389 6.91 10.81 -27.57
CA ARG A 389 5.82 10.26 -28.40
C ARG A 389 5.22 11.30 -29.34
N ILE A 390 5.01 12.53 -28.87
CA ILE A 390 4.49 13.62 -29.72
C ILE A 390 5.49 13.93 -30.85
N ARG A 391 6.79 13.98 -30.56
CA ARG A 391 7.83 14.17 -31.58
C ARG A 391 7.88 13.01 -32.57
N ALA A 392 7.74 11.76 -32.12
CA ALA A 392 7.69 10.61 -33.01
C ALA A 392 6.47 10.67 -33.93
N TRP A 393 5.29 10.95 -33.39
CA TRP A 393 4.06 11.10 -34.17
C TRP A 393 4.13 12.23 -35.22
N LYS A 394 4.72 13.38 -34.86
CA LYS A 394 4.93 14.47 -35.83
C LYS A 394 5.84 14.05 -36.98
N ARG A 395 6.93 13.34 -36.69
CA ARG A 395 7.81 12.78 -37.73
C ARG A 395 7.09 11.78 -38.63
N ASP A 396 6.23 10.94 -38.07
CA ASP A 396 5.43 10.00 -38.88
C ASP A 396 4.43 10.72 -39.79
N GLN A 397 3.84 11.83 -39.34
CA GLN A 397 2.97 12.66 -40.17
C GLN A 397 3.75 13.39 -41.26
N GLU A 398 4.86 14.03 -40.92
CA GLU A 398 5.76 14.70 -41.87
C GLU A 398 6.32 13.72 -42.92
N ALA A 399 6.47 12.43 -42.58
CA ALA A 399 6.84 11.39 -43.53
C ALA A 399 5.67 10.92 -44.43
N GLN A 400 4.43 11.02 -43.95
CA GLN A 400 3.24 10.62 -44.71
C GLN A 400 2.77 11.71 -45.70
N GLU A 401 2.94 12.99 -45.37
CA GLU A 401 2.57 14.11 -46.26
C GLU A 401 3.23 14.04 -47.65
N PRO A 402 4.56 13.88 -47.80
CA PRO A 402 5.19 13.76 -49.11
C PRO A 402 4.80 12.46 -49.82
N ALA A 403 4.58 11.37 -49.09
CA ALA A 403 4.12 10.11 -49.69
C ALA A 403 2.70 10.23 -50.25
N ALA A 404 1.81 10.93 -49.54
CA ALA A 404 0.46 11.22 -49.99
C ALA A 404 0.45 12.21 -51.17
N ALA A 405 1.29 13.25 -51.11
CA ALA A 405 1.47 14.19 -52.23
C ALA A 405 2.00 13.48 -53.48
N ALA A 406 3.04 12.64 -53.34
CA ALA A 406 3.60 11.85 -54.43
C ALA A 406 2.58 10.86 -55.01
N ALA A 407 1.78 10.20 -54.17
CA ALA A 407 0.69 9.33 -54.63
C ALA A 407 -0.37 10.13 -55.41
N THR A 408 -0.73 11.32 -54.94
CA THR A 408 -1.70 12.20 -55.61
C THR A 408 -1.15 12.69 -56.96
N MET A 409 0.13 13.07 -57.02
CA MET A 409 0.81 13.45 -58.26
C MET A 409 0.93 12.28 -59.24
N ALA A 410 1.19 11.07 -58.75
CA ALA A 410 1.26 9.86 -59.58
C ALA A 410 -0.11 9.49 -60.16
N VAL A 411 -1.19 9.62 -59.39
CA VAL A 411 -2.57 9.43 -59.87
C VAL A 411 -2.92 10.49 -60.92
N ALA A 412 -2.57 11.75 -60.69
CA ALA A 412 -2.80 12.83 -61.65
C ALA A 412 -1.98 12.65 -62.94
N ALA A 413 -0.76 12.09 -62.86
CA ALA A 413 0.08 11.80 -64.02
C ALA A 413 -0.38 10.56 -64.81
N ALA A 414 -1.06 9.61 -64.16
CA ALA A 414 -1.55 8.38 -64.79
C ALA A 414 -2.87 8.58 -65.57
N ASP A 415 -3.56 9.72 -65.41
CA ASP A 415 -4.76 10.08 -66.17
C ASP A 415 -4.54 11.28 -67.12
N PRO A 416 -3.64 11.19 -68.11
CA PRO A 416 -3.41 12.29 -69.06
C PRO A 416 -4.55 12.43 -70.10
N TYR A 417 -5.45 11.45 -70.23
CA TYR A 417 -6.45 11.39 -71.31
C TYR A 417 -7.83 11.97 -70.97
N ASN A 418 -8.05 12.46 -69.74
CA ASN A 418 -9.35 13.01 -69.33
C ASN A 418 -9.48 14.55 -69.51
N LYS A 419 -8.61 15.19 -70.30
CA LYS A 419 -8.66 16.65 -70.55
C LYS A 419 -9.44 17.09 -71.79
N GLU A 420 -9.91 16.17 -72.63
CA GLU A 420 -10.68 16.51 -73.82
C GLU A 420 -12.00 15.72 -73.89
N ALA A 421 -12.90 15.98 -72.96
CA ALA A 421 -14.32 15.65 -73.11
C ALA A 421 -15.16 16.90 -72.84
N THR A 422 -15.21 17.72 -73.90
CA THR A 422 -16.37 18.46 -74.40
C THR A 422 -17.44 18.94 -73.41
N VAL A 423 -17.55 20.27 -73.35
CA VAL A 423 -18.76 21.04 -73.12
C VAL A 423 -19.95 20.38 -73.84
N GLU A 424 -20.80 19.67 -73.12
CA GLU A 424 -22.15 19.31 -73.58
C GLU A 424 -23.19 19.63 -72.51
N ASP A 425 -24.32 20.10 -73.03
CA ASP A 425 -25.38 20.91 -72.44
C ASP A 425 -25.91 20.57 -71.03
N PRO A 426 -26.25 21.59 -70.22
CA PRO A 426 -26.98 21.43 -68.97
C PRO A 426 -28.48 21.24 -69.25
N GLU A 427 -28.87 20.11 -69.82
CA GLU A 427 -30.29 19.74 -69.77
C GLU A 427 -30.49 18.22 -69.87
N LYS A 428 -31.13 17.70 -68.83
CA LYS A 428 -31.86 16.42 -68.73
C LYS A 428 -31.24 15.29 -67.91
N SER A 429 -32.16 14.78 -67.11
CA SER A 429 -32.27 13.43 -66.57
C SER A 429 -31.60 13.21 -65.21
N ALA A 430 -32.35 13.66 -64.20
CA ALA A 430 -32.46 12.97 -62.95
C ALA A 430 -32.74 11.48 -63.19
N HIS A 431 -31.71 10.64 -63.10
CA HIS A 431 -31.91 9.22 -62.83
C HIS A 431 -30.85 8.72 -61.85
N HIS A 432 -31.38 8.21 -60.73
CA HIS A 432 -30.71 7.46 -59.67
C HIS A 432 -29.46 6.69 -60.14
N VAL A 433 -28.29 7.18 -59.73
CA VAL A 433 -27.07 6.37 -59.74
C VAL A 433 -26.88 5.79 -58.33
N PRO A 434 -26.84 4.45 -58.18
CA PRO A 434 -26.65 3.81 -56.89
C PRO A 434 -25.22 3.99 -56.39
N VAL A 435 -25.11 4.38 -55.13
CA VAL A 435 -23.87 4.55 -54.37
C VAL A 435 -23.11 3.22 -54.34
N LYS A 436 -22.04 3.09 -55.13
CA LYS A 436 -21.08 2.01 -54.98
C LYS A 436 -20.30 2.20 -53.67
N PRO A 437 -20.16 1.16 -52.82
CA PRO A 437 -19.38 1.27 -51.61
C PRO A 437 -17.89 1.42 -51.96
N VAL A 438 -17.30 2.49 -51.43
CA VAL A 438 -15.86 2.76 -51.47
C VAL A 438 -15.13 1.56 -50.84
N ALA A 439 -14.39 0.83 -51.66
CA ALA A 439 -13.51 -0.23 -51.21
C ALA A 439 -12.42 0.37 -50.31
N GLY A 440 -12.48 0.05 -49.02
CA GLY A 440 -11.49 0.47 -48.04
C GLY A 440 -10.10 -0.03 -48.43
N ALA A 441 -9.19 0.91 -48.69
CA ALA A 441 -7.77 0.63 -48.84
C ALA A 441 -7.24 0.03 -47.52
N VAL A 442 -6.96 -1.26 -47.55
CA VAL A 442 -6.32 -1.99 -46.45
C VAL A 442 -4.86 -1.51 -46.36
N VAL A 443 -4.62 -0.54 -45.48
CA VAL A 443 -3.26 -0.11 -45.11
C VAL A 443 -2.60 -1.26 -44.36
N ARG A 444 -1.76 -2.04 -45.05
CA ARG A 444 -0.81 -2.97 -44.45
C ARG A 444 0.25 -2.16 -43.70
N ARG A 445 0.11 -2.05 -42.37
CA ARG A 445 1.21 -1.64 -41.49
C ARG A 445 2.28 -2.74 -41.48
N SER A 446 3.42 -2.46 -42.11
CA SER A 446 4.65 -3.23 -41.88
C SER A 446 5.19 -2.89 -40.50
N THR A 447 5.18 -3.87 -39.60
CA THR A 447 5.91 -3.80 -38.33
C THR A 447 7.39 -4.09 -38.63
N SER A 448 8.23 -3.06 -38.63
CA SER A 448 9.68 -3.23 -38.51
C SER A 448 10.05 -3.14 -37.03
N SER A 449 10.55 -4.28 -36.52
CA SER A 449 11.50 -4.47 -35.39
C SER A 449 11.42 -3.51 -34.20
#